data_AF-A0A4P6K237-F1
#
_entry.id   AF-A0A4P6K237-F1
#
_cell.length_a   1.000
_cell.length_b   1.000
_cell.length_c   1.000
_cell.angle_alpha   90.00
_cell.angle_beta   90.00
_cell.angle_gamma   90.00
#
_symmetry.space_group_name_H-M   'P 1'
#
loop_
_entity.id
_entity.type
_entity.pdbx_description
1 polymer ?
#
loop_
_entity_poly.entity_id
_entity_poly.type
_entity_poly.pdbx_seq_one_letter_code
_entity_poly.pdbx_strand_id
1 'polypeptide(L)'
;MIKAEHITSIKDPRIIEARALTSASQRTQLQKCLLEGAESIQWAIDEGLPVEHVFCSAEQARHELTLALQQRQIPCYIVTEGILKKISDTSYVIPFLGVLRTPAELETPEQMGDFILVLDRVKDHGNIGTIIRTASAFGIRDIVSTTPTLDMYYKKIVSASRGRVFASRLKRFDSGQQAIQALKEQGYQIIATSPHARDLQAMAPLQPKPIALVVGNETEGIAEDISKNADIIVQIPMSGYVESLNVGVATGISLYELKFRMVFTMLVNYIRTNLGREVNVTGKLIQQAFDAQIRHISNLSGQQAILLMILICDQSMSLEQVSRDTGTLADEREELLKPLLARGYIRYQDSNQNSIVPTEEGQRALAQLWTLIEQAEQATLADFSDDEKAQFNAYLKRIQANCKRLLQQQP
;
A
#
# COMPACT_ATOMS: atom_id res chain seq x y z
N MET A 1 28.23 33.30 -17.99
CA MET A 1 29.06 33.45 -16.77
C MET A 1 28.13 33.75 -15.62
N ILE A 2 28.28 33.04 -14.50
CA ILE A 2 27.51 33.28 -13.29
C ILE A 2 27.72 34.75 -12.91
N LYS A 3 26.66 35.49 -12.56
CA LYS A 3 26.80 36.73 -11.78
C LYS A 3 27.18 36.31 -10.36
N ALA A 4 28.38 35.76 -10.20
CA ALA A 4 28.84 35.27 -8.91
C ALA A 4 29.34 36.47 -8.13
N GLU A 5 28.46 37.05 -7.34
CA GLU A 5 28.87 38.04 -6.35
C GLU A 5 29.88 37.36 -5.42
N HIS A 6 31.06 37.97 -5.30
CA HIS A 6 32.12 37.49 -4.43
C HIS A 6 31.91 38.05 -3.03
N ILE A 7 31.80 37.17 -2.03
CA ILE A 7 31.69 37.57 -0.63
C ILE A 7 33.03 37.31 0.06
N THR A 8 33.67 38.38 0.51
CA THR A 8 35.01 38.32 1.13
C THR A 8 35.00 38.57 2.64
N SER A 9 33.89 39.11 3.17
CA SER A 9 33.76 39.47 4.58
C SER A 9 33.01 38.41 5.37
N ILE A 10 33.62 37.90 6.44
CA ILE A 10 32.95 36.99 7.39
C ILE A 10 31.79 37.65 8.16
N LYS A 11 31.68 38.98 8.09
CA LYS A 11 30.60 39.77 8.71
C LYS A 11 29.40 39.95 7.77
N ASP A 12 29.43 39.40 6.55
CA ASP A 12 28.27 39.43 5.66
C ASP A 12 27.07 38.74 6.33
N PRO A 13 25.86 39.34 6.31
CA PRO A 13 24.68 38.77 6.96
C PRO A 13 24.38 37.33 6.54
N ARG A 14 24.61 36.97 5.27
CA ARG A 14 24.37 35.62 4.72
C ARG A 14 25.34 34.60 5.32
N ILE A 15 26.60 34.99 5.52
CA ILE A 15 27.61 34.13 6.16
C ILE A 15 27.30 33.96 7.65
N ILE A 16 26.88 35.03 8.34
CA ILE A 16 26.51 34.97 9.75
C ILE A 16 25.32 34.02 9.94
N GLU A 17 24.29 34.14 9.09
CA GLU A 17 23.14 33.23 9.09
C GLU A 17 23.57 31.78 8.87
N ALA A 18 24.31 31.50 7.78
CA ALA A 18 24.75 30.14 7.47
C ALA A 18 25.59 29.51 8.60
N ARG A 19 26.43 30.30 9.28
CA ARG A 19 27.19 29.87 10.47
C ARG A 19 26.29 29.53 11.64
N ALA A 20 25.23 30.30 11.88
CA ALA A 20 24.29 30.05 12.97
C ALA A 20 23.60 28.69 12.80
N LEU A 21 23.37 28.23 11.56
CA LEU A 21 22.72 26.96 11.24
C LEU A 21 23.52 25.70 11.64
N THR A 22 24.73 25.84 12.19
CA THR A 22 25.44 24.73 12.86
C THR A 22 24.80 24.37 14.21
N SER A 23 24.08 25.31 14.84
CA SER A 23 23.32 25.10 16.09
C SER A 23 21.88 24.65 15.84
N ALA A 24 21.44 23.62 16.57
CA ALA A 24 20.06 23.12 16.49
C ALA A 24 19.02 24.18 16.88
N SER A 25 19.30 24.96 17.93
CA SER A 25 18.41 26.04 18.38
C SER A 25 18.19 27.09 17.28
N GLN A 26 19.26 27.46 16.58
CA GLN A 26 19.19 28.43 15.49
C GLN A 26 18.47 27.86 14.27
N ARG A 27 18.67 26.58 13.93
CA ARG A 27 17.92 25.92 12.85
C ARG A 27 16.41 25.96 13.10
N THR A 28 15.98 25.63 14.32
CA THR A 28 14.57 25.69 14.71
C THR A 28 14.03 27.12 14.66
N GLN A 29 14.76 28.09 15.20
CA GLN A 29 14.33 29.49 15.24
C GLN A 29 14.19 30.10 13.84
N LEU A 30 15.14 29.81 12.95
CA LEU A 30 15.19 30.36 11.59
C LEU A 30 14.35 29.54 10.59
N GLN A 31 13.92 28.33 10.96
CA GLN A 31 13.32 27.35 10.06
C GLN A 31 14.18 27.09 8.81
N LYS A 32 15.49 26.96 9.04
CA LYS A 32 16.49 26.75 8.00
C LYS A 32 17.48 25.68 8.44
N CYS A 33 18.14 25.04 7.47
CA CYS A 33 19.26 24.14 7.73
C CYS A 33 20.40 24.34 6.73
N LEU A 34 21.59 23.92 7.15
CA LEU A 34 22.79 23.97 6.33
C LEU A 34 22.91 22.67 5.52
N LEU A 35 23.02 22.80 4.20
CA LEU A 35 23.29 21.71 3.28
C LEU A 35 24.80 21.62 3.04
N GLU A 36 25.41 20.54 3.48
CA GLU A 36 26.85 20.31 3.33
C GLU A 36 27.13 19.43 2.10
N GLY A 37 27.83 20.00 1.11
CA GLY A 37 28.27 19.31 -0.08
C GLY A 37 27.26 19.29 -1.22
N ALA A 38 27.76 18.96 -2.42
CA ALA A 38 26.98 19.03 -3.64
C ALA A 38 25.79 18.04 -3.66
N GLU A 39 25.99 16.82 -3.15
CA GLU A 39 24.91 15.81 -3.08
C GLU A 39 23.72 16.30 -2.24
N SER A 40 23.98 16.89 -1.06
CA SER A 40 22.92 17.36 -0.16
C SER A 40 22.08 18.47 -0.78
N ILE A 41 22.74 19.40 -1.49
CA ILE A 41 22.08 20.46 -2.25
C ILE A 41 21.26 19.87 -3.40
N GLN A 42 21.81 18.90 -4.12
CA GLN A 42 21.10 18.24 -5.21
C GLN A 42 19.84 17.52 -4.71
N TRP A 43 19.92 16.79 -3.58
CA TRP A 43 18.74 16.14 -2.99
C TRP A 43 17.63 17.12 -2.63
N ALA A 44 17.96 18.27 -2.04
CA ALA A 44 16.98 19.30 -1.72
C ALA A 44 16.33 19.88 -3.00
N ILE A 45 17.14 20.08 -4.05
CA ILE A 45 16.67 20.57 -5.35
C ILE A 45 15.75 19.55 -6.03
N ASP A 46 16.10 18.26 -5.99
CA ASP A 46 15.32 17.19 -6.62
C ASP A 46 13.96 16.98 -5.94
N GLU A 47 13.90 17.20 -4.62
CA GLU A 47 12.65 17.23 -3.85
C GLU A 47 11.86 18.54 -4.02
N GLY A 48 12.38 19.51 -4.79
CA GLY A 48 11.72 20.79 -5.04
C GLY A 48 11.67 21.73 -3.84
N LEU A 49 12.59 21.57 -2.88
CA LEU A 49 12.63 22.40 -1.69
C LEU A 49 13.28 23.77 -1.94
N PRO A 50 12.88 24.81 -1.16
CA PRO A 50 13.40 26.16 -1.29
C PRO A 50 14.83 26.30 -0.77
N VAL A 51 15.81 26.06 -1.66
CA VAL A 51 17.21 26.44 -1.43
C VAL A 51 17.36 27.94 -1.67
N GLU A 52 17.64 28.71 -0.61
CA GLU A 52 17.67 30.18 -0.68
C GLU A 52 18.93 30.70 -1.37
N HIS A 53 20.08 30.10 -1.05
CA HIS A 53 21.35 30.44 -1.66
C HIS A 53 22.41 29.37 -1.37
N VAL A 54 23.48 29.39 -2.18
CA VAL A 54 24.63 28.49 -2.07
C VAL A 54 25.93 29.29 -2.05
N PHE A 55 26.88 28.86 -1.23
CA PHE A 55 28.27 29.30 -1.24
C PHE A 55 29.14 28.25 -1.91
N CYS A 56 30.08 28.66 -2.75
CA CYS A 56 31.07 27.77 -3.35
C CYS A 56 32.47 28.40 -3.40
N SER A 57 33.50 27.58 -3.53
CA SER A 57 34.85 28.07 -3.82
C SER A 57 34.97 28.47 -5.30
N ALA A 58 35.92 29.37 -5.61
CA ALA A 58 36.13 29.84 -6.98
C ALA A 58 36.43 28.71 -7.99
N GLU A 59 37.07 27.63 -7.53
CA GLU A 59 37.37 26.44 -8.36
C GLU A 59 36.11 25.72 -8.83
N GLN A 60 35.02 25.82 -8.08
CA GLN A 60 33.76 25.13 -8.36
C GLN A 60 32.81 25.94 -9.26
N ALA A 61 33.25 27.09 -9.77
CA ALA A 61 32.44 27.94 -10.66
C ALA A 61 32.00 27.25 -11.96
N ARG A 62 32.65 26.14 -12.36
CA ARG A 62 32.30 25.36 -13.56
C ARG A 62 31.70 23.98 -13.25
N HIS A 63 31.44 23.68 -11.98
CA HIS A 63 30.84 22.42 -11.57
C HIS A 63 29.39 22.31 -12.07
N GLU A 64 28.93 21.08 -12.34
CA GLU A 64 27.57 20.79 -12.85
C GLU A 64 26.47 21.38 -11.95
N LEU A 65 26.61 21.23 -10.63
CA LEU A 65 25.70 21.84 -9.65
C LEU A 65 25.54 23.36 -9.86
N THR A 66 26.62 24.08 -10.15
CA THR A 66 26.57 25.53 -10.32
C THR A 66 25.75 25.94 -11.55
N LEU A 67 25.78 25.12 -12.61
CA LEU A 67 24.91 25.28 -13.78
C LEU A 67 23.45 25.01 -13.42
N ALA A 68 23.18 23.94 -12.65
CA ALA A 68 21.84 23.58 -12.20
C ALA A 68 21.21 24.67 -11.31
N LEU A 69 22.02 25.29 -10.43
CA LEU A 69 21.61 26.44 -9.62
C LEU A 69 21.23 27.64 -10.50
N GLN A 70 22.04 27.94 -11.52
CA GLN A 70 21.78 29.05 -12.44
C GLN A 70 20.48 28.85 -13.23
N GLN A 71 20.22 27.64 -13.74
CA GLN A 71 18.98 27.31 -14.46
C GLN A 71 17.74 27.50 -13.60
N ARG A 72 17.84 27.19 -12.30
CA ARG A 72 16.77 27.35 -11.31
C ARG A 72 16.75 28.72 -10.63
N GLN A 73 17.62 29.65 -11.05
CA GLN A 73 17.75 31.00 -10.49
C GLN A 73 18.05 31.01 -8.98
N ILE A 74 18.73 29.98 -8.47
CA ILE A 74 19.18 29.93 -7.07
C ILE A 74 20.49 30.73 -6.96
N PRO A 75 20.57 31.76 -6.10
CA PRO A 75 21.78 32.55 -5.92
C PRO A 75 22.98 31.70 -5.49
N CYS A 76 24.12 31.90 -6.16
CA CYS A 76 25.38 31.23 -5.84
C CYS A 76 26.50 32.26 -5.66
N TYR A 77 27.12 32.25 -4.48
CA TYR A 77 28.14 33.21 -4.06
C TYR A 77 29.52 32.56 -3.98
N ILE A 78 30.52 33.20 -4.56
CA ILE A 78 31.90 32.73 -4.47
C ILE A 78 32.54 33.27 -3.20
N VAL A 79 33.09 32.37 -2.38
CA VAL A 79 33.77 32.69 -1.11
C VAL A 79 35.15 32.01 -1.05
N THR A 80 35.98 32.44 -0.11
CA THR A 80 37.26 31.78 0.16
C THR A 80 37.06 30.46 0.93
N GLU A 81 38.00 29.53 0.80
CA GLU A 81 37.97 28.28 1.58
C GLU A 81 37.96 28.51 3.09
N GLY A 82 38.63 29.57 3.55
CA GLY A 82 38.63 29.98 4.96
C GLY A 82 37.23 30.35 5.45
N ILE A 83 36.42 31.01 4.61
CA ILE A 83 35.02 31.31 4.92
C ILE A 83 34.19 30.02 4.94
N LEU A 84 34.35 29.13 3.95
CA LEU A 84 33.63 27.84 3.91
C LEU A 84 33.86 27.02 5.19
N LYS A 85 35.12 26.86 5.61
CA LYS A 85 35.48 26.18 6.87
C LYS A 85 34.82 26.80 8.09
N LYS A 86 34.68 28.14 8.11
CA LYS A 86 34.04 28.87 9.21
C LYS A 86 32.51 28.72 9.21
N ILE A 87 31.90 28.50 8.05
CA ILE A 87 30.46 28.21 7.90
C ILE A 87 30.15 26.80 8.38
N SER A 88 30.87 25.79 7.89
CA SER A 88 30.64 24.39 8.24
C SER A 88 31.12 23.99 9.65
N ASP A 89 31.98 24.82 10.26
CA ASP A 89 32.66 24.51 11.53
C ASP A 89 33.47 23.20 11.44
N THR A 90 34.12 22.98 10.28
CA THR A 90 34.95 21.80 10.00
C THR A 90 36.42 22.17 9.76
N SER A 91 37.32 21.21 10.01
CA SER A 91 38.76 21.36 9.72
C SER A 91 39.08 21.25 8.23
N TYR A 92 38.27 20.54 7.46
CA TYR A 92 38.40 20.36 6.01
C TYR A 92 37.46 21.29 5.24
N VAL A 93 37.77 21.56 3.97
CA VAL A 93 36.94 22.39 3.08
C VAL A 93 35.77 21.56 2.56
N ILE A 94 34.56 22.06 2.73
CA ILE A 94 33.37 21.57 2.03
C ILE A 94 33.12 22.51 0.84
N PRO A 95 33.30 22.06 -0.42
CA PRO A 95 33.34 22.97 -1.57
C PRO A 95 32.02 23.70 -1.86
N PHE A 96 30.90 23.16 -1.37
CA PHE A 96 29.56 23.71 -1.53
C PHE A 96 28.83 23.71 -0.20
N LEU A 97 28.22 24.84 0.16
CA LEU A 97 27.36 24.99 1.34
C LEU A 97 26.07 25.69 0.93
N GLY A 98 24.93 25.05 1.16
CA GLY A 98 23.61 25.61 0.85
C GLY A 98 22.85 26.02 2.10
N VAL A 99 22.00 27.04 1.98
CA VAL A 99 21.00 27.39 3.00
C VAL A 99 19.63 26.98 2.47
N LEU A 100 18.99 26.03 3.16
CA LEU A 100 17.68 25.50 2.84
C LEU A 100 16.65 26.01 3.84
N ARG A 101 15.48 26.46 3.37
CA ARG A 101 14.34 26.66 4.25
C ARG A 101 13.65 25.31 4.48
N THR A 102 13.56 24.91 5.74
CA THR A 102 13.05 23.58 6.11
C THR A 102 11.54 23.52 5.97
N PRO A 103 10.98 22.38 5.50
CA PRO A 103 9.54 22.12 5.56
C PRO A 103 8.94 22.40 6.94
N ALA A 104 7.71 22.93 6.95
CA ALA A 104 6.95 23.11 8.19
C ALA A 104 6.59 21.76 8.81
N GLU A 105 6.53 21.73 10.14
CA GLU A 105 6.02 20.58 10.88
C GLU A 105 4.51 20.41 10.63
N LEU A 106 4.02 19.17 10.67
CA LEU A 106 2.58 18.92 10.60
C LEU A 106 1.88 19.50 11.84
N GLU A 107 0.78 20.22 11.62
CA GLU A 107 -0.03 20.73 12.72
C GLU A 107 -0.79 19.61 13.41
N THR A 108 -1.32 18.65 12.64
CA THR A 108 -2.18 17.59 13.16
C THR A 108 -1.97 16.24 12.42
N PRO A 109 -2.23 15.08 13.06
CA PRO A 109 -2.02 13.76 12.44
C PRO A 109 -3.00 13.40 11.32
N GLU A 110 -4.14 14.07 11.19
CA GLU A 110 -5.17 13.93 10.13
C GLU A 110 -4.58 14.00 8.72
N GLN A 111 -3.44 14.67 8.57
CA GLN A 111 -2.78 14.90 7.28
C GLN A 111 -1.82 13.76 6.87
N MET A 112 -1.65 12.75 7.73
CA MET A 112 -0.74 11.63 7.52
C MET A 112 -1.39 10.50 6.70
N GLY A 113 -0.57 9.62 6.12
CA GLY A 113 -1.04 8.47 5.34
C GLY A 113 -1.38 7.24 6.19
N ASP A 114 -1.78 6.16 5.52
CA ASP A 114 -2.26 4.93 6.19
C ASP A 114 -1.19 4.11 6.90
N PHE A 115 0.09 4.46 6.76
CA PHE A 115 1.17 3.80 7.47
C PHE A 115 2.20 4.85 7.88
N ILE A 116 2.37 5.04 9.18
CA ILE A 116 3.29 6.02 9.75
C ILE A 116 4.28 5.34 10.69
N LEU A 117 5.39 6.02 10.94
CA LEU A 117 6.41 5.55 11.87
C LEU A 117 6.51 6.47 13.09
N VAL A 118 6.45 5.88 14.28
CA VAL A 118 6.60 6.57 15.55
C VAL A 118 7.96 6.21 16.16
N LEU A 119 8.84 7.21 16.29
CA LEU A 119 10.13 7.09 16.95
C LEU A 119 9.94 7.40 18.44
N ASP A 120 9.86 6.37 19.27
CA ASP A 120 9.80 6.54 20.71
C ASP A 120 11.20 6.71 21.31
N ARG A 121 11.58 7.97 21.59
CA ARG A 121 12.85 8.33 22.24
C ARG A 121 14.09 7.68 21.59
N VAL A 122 14.07 7.45 20.29
CA VAL A 122 15.25 6.99 19.53
C VAL A 122 16.30 8.10 19.56
N LYS A 123 17.52 7.79 20.02
CA LYS A 123 18.54 8.82 20.28
C LYS A 123 19.62 8.88 19.21
N ASP A 124 20.04 7.75 18.62
CA ASP A 124 21.12 7.80 17.66
C ASP A 124 20.67 8.37 16.32
N HIS A 125 21.26 9.51 15.96
CA HIS A 125 21.01 10.19 14.69
C HIS A 125 21.33 9.33 13.45
N GLY A 126 22.27 8.36 13.54
CA GLY A 126 22.56 7.45 12.44
C GLY A 126 21.43 6.44 12.22
N ASN A 127 20.92 5.87 13.30
CA ASN A 127 19.74 5.01 13.31
C ASN A 127 18.53 5.77 12.78
N ILE A 128 18.24 6.98 13.27
CA ILE A 128 17.13 7.81 12.78
C ILE A 128 17.22 8.02 11.26
N GLY A 129 18.40 8.40 10.74
CA GLY A 129 18.58 8.56 9.30
C GLY A 129 18.38 7.27 8.51
N THR A 130 18.88 6.14 9.02
CA THR A 130 18.71 4.81 8.41
C THR A 130 17.25 4.40 8.38
N ILE A 131 16.54 4.64 9.48
CA ILE A 131 15.10 4.40 9.63
C ILE A 131 14.31 5.23 8.62
N ILE A 132 14.59 6.53 8.51
CA ILE A 132 13.93 7.44 7.56
C ILE A 132 14.15 6.98 6.11
N ARG A 133 15.39 6.62 5.76
CA ARG A 133 15.71 6.09 4.43
C ARG A 133 14.93 4.82 4.12
N THR A 134 14.85 3.91 5.10
CA THR A 134 14.14 2.64 4.96
C THR A 134 12.64 2.86 4.84
N ALA A 135 12.05 3.70 5.69
CA ALA A 135 10.66 4.10 5.61
C ALA A 135 10.31 4.68 4.24
N SER A 136 11.16 5.59 3.72
CA SER A 136 10.96 6.17 2.40
C SER A 136 10.98 5.14 1.28
N ALA A 137 11.75 4.06 1.39
CA ALA A 137 11.78 2.98 0.40
C ALA A 137 10.45 2.19 0.35
N PHE A 138 9.69 2.20 1.45
CA PHE A 138 8.34 1.62 1.54
C PHE A 138 7.22 2.64 1.32
N GLY A 139 7.55 3.84 0.82
CA GLY A 139 6.58 4.91 0.58
C GLY A 139 6.05 5.56 1.86
N ILE A 140 6.70 5.36 3.00
CA ILE A 140 6.32 5.95 4.28
C ILE A 140 7.13 7.23 4.47
N ARG A 141 6.42 8.35 4.57
CA ARG A 141 7.02 9.69 4.71
C ARG A 141 6.69 10.35 6.04
N ASP A 142 5.68 9.84 6.73
CA ASP A 142 5.17 10.41 7.97
C ASP A 142 5.90 9.83 9.18
N ILE A 143 6.61 10.71 9.87
CA ILE A 143 7.39 10.42 11.05
C ILE A 143 6.77 11.16 12.23
N VAL A 144 6.42 10.42 13.26
CA VAL A 144 6.05 10.95 14.57
C VAL A 144 7.23 10.75 15.51
N SER A 145 7.54 11.72 16.36
CA SER A 145 8.57 11.59 17.38
C SER A 145 8.03 11.97 18.75
N THR A 146 8.37 11.18 19.76
CA THR A 146 8.11 11.50 21.17
C THR A 146 9.27 12.28 21.81
N THR A 147 10.17 12.82 20.99
CA THR A 147 11.31 13.64 21.41
C THR A 147 11.13 15.07 20.87
N PRO A 148 10.61 16.01 21.67
CA PRO A 148 10.35 17.40 21.24
C PRO A 148 11.57 18.13 20.67
N THR A 149 12.75 17.73 21.11
CA THR A 149 14.03 18.32 20.71
C THR A 149 14.66 17.65 19.48
N LEU A 150 14.01 16.63 18.89
CA LEU A 150 14.56 15.93 17.72
C LEU A 150 14.73 16.91 16.56
N ASP A 151 15.97 17.13 16.15
CA ASP A 151 16.29 17.90 14.95
C ASP A 151 16.58 16.97 13.77
N MET A 152 15.60 16.78 12.89
CA MET A 152 15.74 15.97 11.68
C MET A 152 16.86 16.43 10.75
N TYR A 153 17.21 17.72 10.77
CA TYR A 153 18.20 18.28 9.85
C TYR A 153 19.62 18.27 10.42
N TYR A 154 19.84 17.54 11.51
CA TYR A 154 21.18 17.28 12.00
C TYR A 154 22.00 16.52 10.95
N LYS A 155 23.25 16.94 10.71
CA LYS A 155 24.11 16.43 9.63
C LYS A 155 24.22 14.91 9.55
N LYS A 156 24.24 14.22 10.70
CA LYS A 156 24.32 12.75 10.75
C LYS A 156 23.03 12.09 10.25
N ILE A 157 21.85 12.68 10.50
CA ILE A 157 20.56 12.21 9.97
C ILE A 157 20.48 12.45 8.46
N VAL A 158 20.84 13.66 8.00
CA VAL A 158 20.82 14.00 6.56
C VAL A 158 21.70 13.04 5.77
N SER A 159 22.93 12.80 6.24
CA SER A 159 23.88 11.88 5.61
C SER A 159 23.40 10.42 5.66
N ALA A 160 23.02 9.90 6.83
CA ALA A 160 22.56 8.51 6.97
C ALA A 160 21.27 8.23 6.19
N SER A 161 20.39 9.23 6.09
CA SER A 161 19.16 9.12 5.29
C SER A 161 19.38 9.25 3.78
N ARG A 162 20.59 9.65 3.34
CA ARG A 162 20.89 10.02 1.94
C ARG A 162 19.88 11.05 1.40
N GLY A 163 19.61 12.08 2.20
CA GLY A 163 18.72 13.18 1.84
C GLY A 163 17.22 12.88 1.93
N ARG A 164 16.81 11.63 2.17
CA ARG A 164 15.37 11.27 2.27
C ARG A 164 14.64 12.01 3.38
N VAL A 165 15.36 12.51 4.38
CA VAL A 165 14.82 13.36 5.44
C VAL A 165 14.10 14.61 4.92
N PHE A 166 14.50 15.14 3.77
CA PHE A 166 13.89 16.31 3.13
C PHE A 166 12.47 16.03 2.60
N ALA A 167 12.18 14.77 2.27
CA ALA A 167 10.87 14.32 1.81
C ALA A 167 9.95 13.84 2.94
N SER A 168 10.47 13.79 4.18
CA SER A 168 9.74 13.31 5.35
C SER A 168 8.95 14.42 5.99
N ARG A 169 7.75 14.09 6.47
CA ARG A 169 6.87 14.97 7.23
C ARG A 169 6.97 14.60 8.70
N LEU A 170 7.28 15.57 9.55
CA LEU A 170 7.47 15.36 10.99
C LEU A 170 6.26 15.84 11.77
N LYS A 171 5.93 15.11 12.83
CA LYS A 171 5.13 15.59 13.96
C LYS A 171 5.81 15.21 15.27
N ARG A 172 6.01 16.17 16.17
CA ARG A 172 6.55 15.95 17.50
C ARG A 172 5.44 16.01 18.55
N PHE A 173 5.59 15.19 19.58
CA PHE A 173 4.78 15.21 20.79
C PHE A 173 5.69 15.23 22.02
N ASP A 174 5.18 15.78 23.13
CA ASP A 174 5.92 15.86 24.39
C ASP A 174 6.05 14.51 25.10
N SER A 175 5.16 13.56 24.79
CA SER A 175 5.20 12.21 25.37
C SER A 175 4.63 11.15 24.43
N GLY A 176 4.95 9.88 24.73
CA GLY A 176 4.35 8.72 24.06
C GLY A 176 2.84 8.69 24.24
N GLN A 177 2.34 8.95 25.44
CA GLN A 177 0.91 9.02 25.73
C GLN A 177 0.17 10.02 24.83
N GLN A 178 0.69 11.24 24.67
CA GLN A 178 0.07 12.23 23.79
C GLN A 178 0.06 11.78 22.33
N ALA A 179 1.18 11.24 21.84
CA ALA A 179 1.28 10.73 20.48
C ALA A 179 0.28 9.59 20.23
N ILE A 180 0.22 8.60 21.13
CA ILE A 180 -0.67 7.45 20.99
C ILE A 180 -2.14 7.87 21.07
N GLN A 181 -2.50 8.78 21.98
CA GLN A 181 -3.87 9.29 22.07
C GLN A 181 -4.29 9.97 20.78
N ALA A 182 -3.50 10.92 20.28
CA ALA A 182 -3.80 11.65 19.06
C ALA A 182 -3.93 10.72 17.84
N LEU A 183 -3.07 9.71 17.75
CA LEU A 183 -3.13 8.71 16.67
C LEU A 183 -4.37 7.80 16.77
N LYS A 184 -4.76 7.39 17.97
CA LYS A 184 -5.98 6.59 18.17
C LYS A 184 -7.24 7.38 17.82
N GLU A 185 -7.28 8.68 18.14
CA GLU A 185 -8.37 9.58 17.75
C GLU A 185 -8.53 9.64 16.22
N GLN A 186 -7.42 9.50 15.47
CA GLN A 186 -7.42 9.39 14.01
C GLN A 186 -7.67 7.97 13.47
N GLY A 187 -7.97 7.00 14.34
CA GLY A 187 -8.29 5.64 13.95
C GLY A 187 -7.09 4.76 13.60
N TYR A 188 -5.86 5.17 13.93
CA TYR A 188 -4.68 4.30 13.76
C TYR A 188 -4.73 3.11 14.72
N GLN A 189 -4.35 1.94 14.21
CA GLN A 189 -3.94 0.81 15.01
C GLN A 189 -2.47 1.01 15.43
N ILE A 190 -2.23 1.01 16.73
CA ILE A 190 -0.92 1.21 17.32
C ILE A 190 -0.22 -0.14 17.47
N ILE A 191 0.87 -0.32 16.73
CA ILE A 191 1.68 -1.54 16.76
C ILE A 191 3.07 -1.16 17.28
N ALA A 192 3.44 -1.64 18.46
CA ALA A 192 4.76 -1.38 19.05
C ALA A 192 5.69 -2.58 18.89
N THR A 193 7.00 -2.35 18.74
CA THR A 193 7.98 -3.43 18.65
C THR A 193 8.72 -3.64 19.97
N SER A 194 8.86 -4.89 20.41
CA SER A 194 9.71 -5.26 21.55
C SER A 194 10.27 -6.67 21.37
N PRO A 195 11.55 -6.94 21.66
CA PRO A 195 12.11 -8.30 21.62
C PRO A 195 11.50 -9.23 22.69
N HIS A 196 10.79 -8.67 23.68
CA HIS A 196 10.13 -9.42 24.76
C HIS A 196 8.62 -9.53 24.57
N ALA A 197 8.09 -9.12 23.42
CA ALA A 197 6.66 -9.22 23.14
C ALA A 197 6.24 -10.69 23.02
N ARG A 198 4.99 -11.00 23.40
CA ARG A 198 4.46 -12.37 23.23
C ARG A 198 4.06 -12.64 21.78
N ASP A 199 3.49 -11.66 21.11
CA ASP A 199 2.97 -11.81 19.76
C ASP A 199 4.08 -11.77 18.72
N LEU A 200 4.15 -12.80 17.88
CA LEU A 200 5.04 -12.80 16.72
C LEU A 200 4.48 -11.83 15.68
N GLN A 201 5.33 -10.93 15.17
CA GLN A 201 4.93 -9.94 14.17
C GLN A 201 4.23 -10.58 12.95
N ALA A 202 4.69 -11.75 12.51
CA ALA A 202 4.13 -12.45 11.35
C ALA A 202 2.69 -12.94 11.58
N MET A 203 2.29 -13.15 12.83
CA MET A 203 0.99 -13.69 13.23
C MET A 203 0.08 -12.64 13.88
N ALA A 204 0.61 -11.47 14.23
CA ALA A 204 -0.12 -10.43 14.94
C ALA A 204 -1.38 -9.98 14.16
N PRO A 205 -2.58 -9.95 14.77
CA PRO A 205 -3.82 -9.63 14.08
C PRO A 205 -3.86 -8.16 13.61
N LEU A 206 -3.90 -7.94 12.30
CA LEU A 206 -4.03 -6.59 11.73
C LEU A 206 -5.50 -6.26 11.47
N GLN A 207 -5.93 -5.08 11.90
CA GLN A 207 -7.24 -4.53 11.59
C GLN A 207 -7.18 -3.78 10.24
N PRO A 208 -8.29 -3.63 9.50
CA PRO A 208 -8.37 -2.78 8.32
C PRO A 208 -8.37 -1.29 8.71
N LYS A 209 -7.30 -0.85 9.36
CA LYS A 209 -7.09 0.51 9.85
C LYS A 209 -5.71 0.99 9.42
N PRO A 210 -5.48 2.31 9.36
CA PRO A 210 -4.15 2.89 9.30
C PRO A 210 -3.25 2.33 10.41
N ILE A 211 -1.96 2.14 10.14
CA ILE A 211 -1.00 1.60 11.11
C ILE A 211 -0.04 2.68 11.57
N ALA A 212 0.13 2.80 12.88
CA ALA A 212 1.24 3.52 13.50
C ALA A 212 2.22 2.51 14.09
N LEU A 213 3.36 2.33 13.42
CA LEU A 213 4.42 1.45 13.88
C LEU A 213 5.32 2.20 14.87
N VAL A 214 5.38 1.76 16.11
CA VAL A 214 6.23 2.34 17.15
C VAL A 214 7.51 1.55 17.33
N VAL A 215 8.64 2.23 17.17
CA VAL A 215 9.97 1.69 17.43
C VAL A 215 10.62 2.44 18.59
N GLY A 216 11.16 1.68 19.53
CA GLY A 216 11.65 2.19 20.81
C GLY A 216 13.10 2.64 20.81
N ASN A 217 13.52 3.20 21.94
CA ASN A 217 14.90 3.54 22.23
C ASN A 217 15.81 2.30 22.14
N GLU A 218 17.05 2.50 21.72
CA GLU A 218 18.03 1.44 21.51
C GLU A 218 18.36 0.61 22.75
N THR A 219 18.25 1.21 23.94
CA THR A 219 18.61 0.59 25.23
C THR A 219 17.38 0.31 26.08
N GLU A 220 16.46 1.27 26.16
CA GLU A 220 15.29 1.18 27.04
C GLU A 220 14.07 0.53 26.35
N GLY A 221 14.10 0.38 25.02
CA GLY A 221 12.93 -0.04 24.25
C GLY A 221 11.83 1.02 24.26
N ILE A 222 10.58 0.56 24.11
CA ILE A 222 9.39 1.42 24.14
C ILE A 222 9.07 1.86 25.57
N ALA A 223 8.53 3.07 25.70
CA ALA A 223 8.11 3.64 26.97
C ALA A 223 6.94 2.85 27.59
N GLU A 224 6.82 2.88 28.91
CA GLU A 224 5.79 2.14 29.63
C GLU A 224 4.37 2.62 29.28
N ASP A 225 4.20 3.93 29.05
CA ASP A 225 2.94 4.51 28.59
C ASP A 225 2.55 4.01 27.19
N ILE A 226 3.51 3.89 26.27
CA ILE A 226 3.29 3.26 24.95
C ILE A 226 2.95 1.79 25.11
N SER A 227 3.71 1.04 25.92
CA SER A 227 3.47 -0.38 26.16
C SER A 227 2.05 -0.65 26.70
N LYS A 228 1.55 0.20 27.60
CA LYS A 228 0.19 0.09 28.16
C LYS A 228 -0.92 0.47 27.17
N ASN A 229 -0.63 1.34 26.20
CA ASN A 229 -1.64 1.89 25.30
C ASN A 229 -1.53 1.37 23.86
N ALA A 230 -0.49 0.62 23.51
CA ALA A 230 -0.39 -0.04 22.22
C ALA A 230 -1.53 -1.05 22.05
N ASP A 231 -2.10 -1.14 20.84
CA ASP A 231 -3.14 -2.15 20.58
C ASP A 231 -2.51 -3.54 20.52
N ILE A 232 -1.28 -3.64 19.99
CA ILE A 232 -0.48 -4.87 19.96
C ILE A 232 1.00 -4.51 20.12
N ILE A 233 1.73 -5.36 20.85
CA ILE A 233 3.18 -5.32 20.91
C ILE A 233 3.71 -6.59 20.22
N VAL A 234 4.60 -6.44 19.26
CA VAL A 234 5.10 -7.54 18.43
C VAL A 234 6.61 -7.72 18.55
N GLN A 235 7.06 -8.96 18.37
CA GLN A 235 8.48 -9.31 18.31
C GLN A 235 8.86 -9.87 16.93
N ILE A 236 10.12 -9.64 16.55
CA ILE A 236 10.80 -10.36 15.47
C ILE A 236 11.43 -11.60 16.10
N PRO A 237 11.11 -12.82 15.63
CA PRO A 237 11.71 -14.05 16.17
C PRO A 237 13.23 -14.03 15.98
N MET A 238 13.98 -14.30 17.03
CA MET A 238 15.45 -14.38 17.02
C MET A 238 15.92 -15.73 17.57
N SER A 239 17.10 -16.18 17.14
CA SER A 239 17.68 -17.46 17.58
C SER A 239 18.21 -17.45 19.02
N GLY A 240 18.23 -16.27 19.68
CA GLY A 240 18.68 -16.11 21.06
C GLY A 240 20.18 -15.86 21.25
N TYR A 241 20.99 -15.80 20.19
CA TYR A 241 22.43 -15.45 20.30
C TYR A 241 22.67 -13.97 20.60
N VAL A 242 21.67 -13.13 20.38
CA VAL A 242 21.67 -11.70 20.69
C VAL A 242 20.36 -11.34 21.37
N GLU A 243 20.39 -10.35 22.25
CA GLU A 243 19.20 -9.89 22.98
C GLU A 243 18.26 -9.06 22.08
N SER A 244 18.82 -8.31 21.13
CA SER A 244 18.07 -7.44 20.23
C SER A 244 18.81 -7.18 18.92
N LEU A 245 18.06 -6.74 17.92
CA LEU A 245 18.59 -6.21 16.66
C LEU A 245 18.84 -4.70 16.79
N ASN A 246 19.75 -4.16 15.98
CA ASN A 246 19.84 -2.72 15.78
C ASN A 246 18.45 -2.17 15.38
N VAL A 247 18.04 -1.05 15.99
CA VAL A 247 16.69 -0.48 15.77
C VAL A 247 16.40 -0.17 14.30
N GLY A 248 17.39 0.26 13.52
CA GLY A 248 17.23 0.47 12.08
C GLY A 248 16.96 -0.82 11.30
N VAL A 249 17.65 -1.90 11.66
CA VAL A 249 17.44 -3.24 11.07
C VAL A 249 16.08 -3.80 11.47
N ALA A 250 15.73 -3.74 12.77
CA ALA A 250 14.42 -4.17 13.26
C ALA A 250 13.29 -3.40 12.56
N THR A 251 13.43 -2.07 12.45
CA THR A 251 12.47 -1.22 11.73
C THR A 251 12.33 -1.67 10.28
N GLY A 252 13.42 -1.96 9.57
CA GLY A 252 13.35 -2.44 8.19
C GLY A 252 12.57 -3.75 8.02
N ILE A 253 12.81 -4.73 8.91
CA ILE A 253 12.07 -6.00 8.92
C ILE A 253 10.59 -5.75 9.22
N SER A 254 10.29 -4.95 10.23
CA SER A 254 8.92 -4.60 10.61
C SER A 254 8.18 -3.86 9.51
N LEU A 255 8.82 -2.91 8.84
CA LEU A 255 8.25 -2.17 7.73
C LEU A 255 7.91 -3.09 6.56
N TYR A 256 8.85 -3.95 6.13
CA TYR A 256 8.63 -4.88 5.03
C TYR A 256 7.42 -5.79 5.29
N GLU A 257 7.40 -6.43 6.45
CA GLU A 257 6.39 -7.44 6.77
C GLU A 257 5.03 -6.81 7.09
N LEU A 258 4.97 -5.80 7.96
CA LEU A 258 3.71 -5.18 8.35
C LEU A 258 3.08 -4.39 7.21
N LYS A 259 3.87 -3.72 6.36
CA LYS A 259 3.33 -3.03 5.18
C LYS A 259 2.71 -4.02 4.20
N PHE A 260 3.40 -5.13 3.93
CA PHE A 260 2.89 -6.18 3.06
C PHE A 260 1.60 -6.79 3.62
N ARG A 261 1.58 -7.14 4.91
CA ARG A 261 0.41 -7.71 5.58
C ARG A 261 -0.76 -6.72 5.62
N MET A 262 -0.51 -5.43 5.82
CA MET A 262 -1.55 -4.38 5.77
C MET A 262 -2.21 -4.34 4.40
N VAL A 263 -1.42 -4.24 3.32
CA VAL A 263 -1.94 -4.24 1.94
C VAL A 263 -2.72 -5.52 1.66
N PHE A 264 -2.20 -6.67 2.09
CA PHE A 264 -2.89 -7.95 1.93
C PHE A 264 -4.22 -7.99 2.67
N THR A 265 -4.26 -7.55 3.94
CA THR A 265 -5.50 -7.47 4.74
C THR A 265 -6.52 -6.52 4.10
N MET A 266 -6.09 -5.37 3.59
CA MET A 266 -6.96 -4.43 2.88
C MET A 266 -7.52 -5.06 1.59
N LEU A 267 -6.69 -5.75 0.80
CA LEU A 267 -7.11 -6.45 -0.41
C LEU A 267 -8.08 -7.60 -0.11
N VAL A 268 -7.79 -8.43 0.90
CA VAL A 268 -8.67 -9.52 1.31
C VAL A 268 -10.01 -8.98 1.79
N ASN A 269 -10.02 -7.90 2.57
CA ASN A 269 -11.26 -7.25 3.00
C ASN A 269 -12.00 -6.61 1.83
N TYR A 270 -11.32 -5.95 0.89
CA TYR A 270 -11.94 -5.42 -0.32
C TYR A 270 -12.58 -6.53 -1.17
N ILE A 271 -11.89 -7.65 -1.38
CA ILE A 271 -12.42 -8.81 -2.12
C ILE A 271 -13.64 -9.40 -1.39
N ARG A 272 -13.55 -9.56 -0.06
CA ARG A 272 -14.63 -10.12 0.77
C ARG A 272 -15.87 -9.22 0.79
N THR A 273 -15.68 -7.91 0.82
CA THR A 273 -16.77 -6.93 0.97
C THR A 273 -17.39 -6.55 -0.37
N ASN A 274 -16.60 -6.35 -1.43
CA ASN A 274 -17.08 -5.73 -2.68
C ASN A 274 -17.23 -6.71 -3.85
N LEU A 275 -16.27 -7.61 -4.10
CA LEU A 275 -16.27 -8.42 -5.33
C LEU A 275 -16.94 -9.79 -5.16
N GLY A 276 -16.63 -10.47 -4.06
CA GLY A 276 -17.06 -11.85 -3.85
C GLY A 276 -18.48 -11.98 -3.29
N ARG A 277 -18.96 -11.01 -2.51
CA ARG A 277 -20.27 -11.09 -1.86
C ARG A 277 -21.38 -10.61 -2.76
N GLU A 278 -21.23 -9.47 -3.43
CA GLU A 278 -22.29 -8.94 -4.30
C GLU A 278 -22.51 -9.82 -5.53
N VAL A 279 -21.45 -10.30 -6.19
CA VAL A 279 -21.59 -11.22 -7.33
C VAL A 279 -22.19 -12.57 -6.91
N ASN A 280 -21.77 -13.14 -5.77
CA ASN A 280 -22.34 -14.41 -5.30
C ASN A 280 -23.75 -14.26 -4.73
N VAL A 281 -24.06 -13.17 -4.01
CA VAL A 281 -25.41 -12.93 -3.48
C VAL A 281 -26.37 -12.64 -4.63
N THR A 282 -25.98 -11.79 -5.58
CA THR A 282 -26.79 -11.49 -6.77
C THR A 282 -26.94 -12.75 -7.63
N GLY A 283 -25.87 -13.49 -7.88
CA GLY A 283 -25.92 -14.76 -8.60
C GLY A 283 -26.81 -15.81 -7.92
N LYS A 284 -26.73 -15.94 -6.59
CA LYS A 284 -27.64 -16.81 -5.81
C LYS A 284 -29.07 -16.33 -5.82
N LEU A 285 -29.34 -15.03 -5.73
CA LEU A 285 -30.69 -14.47 -5.79
C LEU A 285 -31.30 -14.65 -7.18
N ILE A 286 -30.52 -14.46 -8.25
CA ILE A 286 -30.91 -14.78 -9.63
C ILE A 286 -31.24 -16.27 -9.73
N GLN A 287 -30.35 -17.15 -9.25
CA GLN A 287 -30.57 -18.59 -9.27
C GLN A 287 -31.80 -19.00 -8.45
N GLN A 288 -32.01 -18.42 -7.28
CA GLN A 288 -33.17 -18.69 -6.43
C GLN A 288 -34.47 -18.15 -7.02
N ALA A 289 -34.45 -16.99 -7.66
CA ALA A 289 -35.60 -16.44 -8.38
C ALA A 289 -35.96 -17.34 -9.56
N PHE A 290 -34.95 -17.80 -10.31
CA PHE A 290 -35.12 -18.74 -11.41
C PHE A 290 -35.66 -20.09 -10.92
N ASP A 291 -35.08 -20.65 -9.86
CA ASP A 291 -35.54 -21.89 -9.23
C ASP A 291 -36.96 -21.74 -8.68
N ALA A 292 -37.34 -20.59 -8.13
CA ALA A 292 -38.69 -20.34 -7.63
C ALA A 292 -39.72 -20.36 -8.78
N GLN A 293 -39.42 -19.71 -9.90
CA GLN A 293 -40.28 -19.74 -11.11
C GLN A 293 -40.38 -21.15 -11.70
N ILE A 294 -39.26 -21.90 -11.75
CA ILE A 294 -39.23 -23.27 -12.24
C ILE A 294 -40.00 -24.23 -11.32
N ARG A 295 -39.91 -24.06 -9.99
CA ARG A 295 -40.60 -24.90 -8.98
C ARG A 295 -42.12 -24.77 -8.98
N HIS A 296 -42.67 -23.67 -9.51
CA HIS A 296 -44.12 -23.50 -9.58
C HIS A 296 -44.80 -24.50 -10.53
N ILE A 297 -44.06 -25.07 -11.49
CA ILE A 297 -44.65 -25.89 -12.56
C ILE A 297 -43.80 -27.14 -12.89
N SER A 298 -42.50 -27.19 -12.55
CA SER A 298 -41.65 -28.36 -12.75
C SER A 298 -40.81 -28.72 -11.51
N ASN A 299 -40.48 -30.01 -11.34
CA ASN A 299 -39.62 -30.50 -10.26
C ASN A 299 -38.12 -30.51 -10.63
N LEU A 300 -37.70 -29.66 -11.57
CA LEU A 300 -36.31 -29.52 -12.02
C LEU A 300 -35.63 -28.35 -11.30
N SER A 301 -34.32 -28.44 -11.10
CA SER A 301 -33.50 -27.28 -10.72
C SER A 301 -33.11 -26.46 -11.97
N GLY A 302 -32.73 -25.20 -11.81
CA GLY A 302 -32.23 -24.37 -12.92
C GLY A 302 -31.06 -25.01 -13.67
N GLN A 303 -30.15 -25.68 -12.97
CA GLN A 303 -29.03 -26.40 -13.59
C GLN A 303 -29.49 -27.61 -14.43
N GLN A 304 -30.52 -28.33 -13.99
CA GLN A 304 -31.10 -29.45 -14.74
C GLN A 304 -31.83 -28.97 -15.99
N ALA A 305 -32.51 -27.82 -15.92
CA ALA A 305 -33.15 -27.19 -17.07
C ALA A 305 -32.11 -26.77 -18.11
N ILE A 306 -31.04 -26.06 -17.71
CA ILE A 306 -29.93 -25.64 -18.59
C ILE A 306 -29.30 -26.84 -19.29
N LEU A 307 -28.98 -27.91 -18.54
CA LEU A 307 -28.41 -29.12 -19.10
C LEU A 307 -29.32 -29.75 -20.16
N LEU A 308 -30.62 -29.83 -19.89
CA LEU A 308 -31.60 -30.38 -20.84
C LEU A 308 -31.69 -29.53 -22.12
N MET A 309 -31.56 -28.20 -22.01
CA MET A 309 -31.54 -27.29 -23.17
C MET A 309 -30.35 -27.56 -24.08
N ILE A 310 -29.15 -27.63 -23.49
CA ILE A 310 -27.91 -27.85 -24.23
C ILE A 310 -27.93 -29.24 -24.89
N LEU A 311 -28.39 -30.27 -24.16
CA LEU A 311 -28.45 -31.64 -24.67
C LEU A 311 -29.42 -31.80 -25.85
N ILE A 312 -30.54 -31.08 -25.86
CA ILE A 312 -31.50 -31.13 -26.96
C ILE A 312 -30.97 -30.40 -28.19
N CYS A 313 -30.19 -29.33 -28.01
CA CYS A 313 -29.48 -28.68 -29.11
C CYS A 313 -28.42 -29.60 -29.72
N ASP A 314 -27.59 -30.23 -28.88
CA ASP A 314 -26.45 -31.04 -29.32
C ASP A 314 -26.83 -32.48 -29.71
N GLN A 315 -28.06 -32.92 -29.38
CA GLN A 315 -28.62 -34.27 -29.59
C GLN A 315 -27.88 -35.41 -28.88
N SER A 316 -26.64 -35.18 -28.43
CA SER A 316 -25.77 -36.11 -27.72
C SER A 316 -24.72 -35.31 -26.95
N MET A 317 -24.36 -35.74 -25.75
CA MET A 317 -23.35 -35.07 -24.93
C MET A 317 -22.52 -36.07 -24.13
N SER A 318 -21.20 -35.92 -24.13
CA SER A 318 -20.32 -36.72 -23.26
C SER A 318 -20.39 -36.25 -21.81
N LEU A 319 -20.10 -37.11 -20.85
CA LEU A 319 -20.08 -36.72 -19.43
C LEU A 319 -19.06 -35.61 -19.13
N GLU A 320 -17.95 -35.53 -19.87
CA GLU A 320 -16.98 -34.43 -19.73
C GLU A 320 -17.52 -33.10 -20.24
N GLN A 321 -18.34 -33.13 -21.28
CA GLN A 321 -18.99 -31.95 -21.82
C GLN A 321 -20.09 -31.46 -20.87
N VAL A 322 -20.84 -32.36 -20.22
CA VAL A 322 -21.81 -32.01 -19.16
C VAL A 322 -21.14 -31.14 -18.09
N SER A 323 -20.03 -31.60 -17.49
CA SER A 323 -19.31 -30.84 -16.45
C SER A 323 -18.83 -29.46 -16.92
N ARG A 324 -18.43 -29.35 -18.18
CA ARG A 324 -17.92 -28.10 -18.76
C ARG A 324 -19.03 -27.08 -18.97
N ASP A 325 -20.18 -27.52 -19.47
CA ASP A 325 -21.24 -26.64 -19.94
C ASP A 325 -22.22 -26.26 -18.81
N THR A 326 -22.31 -27.05 -17.75
CA THR A 326 -23.09 -26.74 -16.54
C THR A 326 -22.25 -26.17 -15.40
N GLY A 327 -20.92 -26.19 -15.53
CA GLY A 327 -19.98 -25.75 -14.49
C GLY A 327 -19.92 -26.65 -13.26
N THR A 328 -20.44 -27.88 -13.34
CA THR A 328 -20.45 -28.84 -12.24
C THR A 328 -19.19 -29.68 -12.19
N LEU A 329 -18.63 -29.88 -10.98
CA LEU A 329 -17.46 -30.72 -10.78
C LEU A 329 -17.78 -32.20 -11.07
N ALA A 330 -16.73 -33.00 -11.26
CA ALA A 330 -16.86 -34.38 -11.73
C ALA A 330 -17.64 -35.30 -10.76
N ASP A 331 -17.62 -34.96 -9.47
CA ASP A 331 -18.26 -35.61 -8.32
C ASP A 331 -19.73 -35.19 -8.12
N GLU A 332 -20.13 -33.99 -8.53
CA GLU A 332 -21.52 -33.48 -8.42
C GLU A 332 -22.40 -33.86 -9.62
N ARG A 333 -21.78 -34.32 -10.71
CA ARG A 333 -22.45 -34.64 -11.99
C ARG A 333 -23.50 -35.75 -11.85
N GLU A 334 -23.27 -36.74 -11.00
CA GLU A 334 -24.23 -37.83 -10.82
C GLU A 334 -25.52 -37.33 -10.16
N GLU A 335 -25.42 -36.41 -9.19
CA GLU A 335 -26.58 -35.78 -8.55
C GLU A 335 -27.37 -34.89 -9.53
N LEU A 336 -26.67 -34.27 -10.48
CA LEU A 336 -27.30 -33.50 -11.55
C LEU A 336 -28.09 -34.38 -12.52
N LEU A 337 -27.52 -35.52 -12.93
CA LEU A 337 -28.08 -36.40 -13.96
C LEU A 337 -29.17 -37.34 -13.45
N LYS A 338 -29.05 -37.84 -12.21
CA LYS A 338 -29.94 -38.86 -11.65
C LYS A 338 -31.44 -38.47 -11.72
N PRO A 339 -31.86 -37.23 -11.41
CA PRO A 339 -33.26 -36.84 -11.51
C PRO A 339 -33.77 -36.71 -12.96
N LEU A 340 -32.89 -36.41 -13.92
CA LEU A 340 -33.23 -36.35 -15.34
C LEU A 340 -33.41 -37.75 -15.94
N LEU A 341 -32.53 -38.68 -15.56
CA LEU A 341 -32.60 -40.09 -15.93
C LEU A 341 -33.84 -40.77 -15.34
N ALA A 342 -34.11 -40.56 -14.05
CA ALA A 342 -35.25 -41.17 -13.36
C ALA A 342 -36.62 -40.73 -13.94
N ARG A 343 -36.67 -39.54 -14.55
CA ARG A 343 -37.87 -38.99 -15.19
C ARG A 343 -37.96 -39.30 -16.68
N GLY A 344 -36.98 -40.03 -17.22
CA GLY A 344 -36.96 -40.39 -18.63
C GLY A 344 -36.69 -39.22 -19.57
N TYR A 345 -36.23 -38.06 -19.10
CA TYR A 345 -35.93 -36.90 -19.96
C TYR A 345 -34.66 -37.08 -20.79
N ILE A 346 -33.73 -37.87 -20.25
CA ILE A 346 -32.46 -38.23 -20.89
C ILE A 346 -32.22 -39.72 -20.71
N ARG A 347 -31.40 -40.31 -21.58
CA ARG A 347 -30.94 -41.70 -21.46
C ARG A 347 -29.48 -41.81 -21.84
N TYR A 348 -28.79 -42.82 -21.33
CA TYR A 348 -27.44 -43.14 -21.81
C TYR A 348 -27.51 -43.70 -23.24
N GLN A 349 -26.58 -43.26 -24.07
CA GLN A 349 -26.48 -43.68 -25.47
C GLN A 349 -25.96 -45.12 -25.57
N ASP A 350 -24.95 -45.44 -24.75
CA ASP A 350 -24.22 -46.70 -24.79
C ASP A 350 -24.18 -47.38 -23.40
N SER A 351 -23.93 -48.68 -23.39
CA SER A 351 -23.81 -49.49 -22.17
C SER A 351 -22.71 -49.02 -21.22
N ASN A 352 -21.72 -48.29 -21.74
CA ASN A 352 -20.60 -47.73 -20.98
C ASN A 352 -20.95 -46.39 -20.30
N GLN A 353 -22.17 -45.87 -20.47
CA GLN A 353 -22.69 -44.64 -19.83
C GLN A 353 -21.83 -43.37 -20.05
N ASN A 354 -21.03 -43.34 -21.12
CA ASN A 354 -20.10 -42.22 -21.38
C ASN A 354 -20.77 -41.00 -22.03
N SER A 355 -21.96 -41.18 -22.61
CA SER A 355 -22.73 -40.10 -23.22
C SER A 355 -24.23 -40.26 -22.97
N ILE A 356 -24.92 -39.13 -22.94
CA ILE A 356 -26.36 -39.01 -22.78
C ILE A 356 -26.99 -38.45 -24.05
N VAL A 357 -28.24 -38.81 -24.31
CA VAL A 357 -29.08 -38.29 -25.41
C VAL A 357 -30.45 -37.90 -24.85
N PRO A 358 -31.13 -36.91 -25.45
CA PRO A 358 -32.47 -36.51 -25.03
C PRO A 358 -33.50 -37.55 -25.46
N THR A 359 -34.63 -37.61 -24.75
CA THR A 359 -35.81 -38.37 -25.16
C THR A 359 -36.89 -37.43 -25.70
N GLU A 360 -37.93 -37.98 -26.36
CA GLU A 360 -39.09 -37.17 -26.78
C GLU A 360 -39.79 -36.49 -25.59
N GLU A 361 -39.80 -37.14 -24.43
CA GLU A 361 -40.36 -36.60 -23.19
C GLU A 361 -39.52 -35.42 -22.67
N GLY A 362 -38.18 -35.53 -22.74
CA GLY A 362 -37.27 -34.43 -22.46
C GLY A 362 -37.45 -33.24 -23.42
N GLN A 363 -37.68 -33.50 -24.71
CA GLN A 363 -37.94 -32.47 -25.72
C GLN A 363 -39.25 -31.72 -25.47
N ARG A 364 -40.32 -32.43 -25.09
CA ARG A 364 -41.60 -31.80 -24.71
C ARG A 364 -41.49 -30.98 -23.43
N ALA A 365 -40.75 -31.48 -22.43
CA ALA A 365 -40.46 -30.75 -21.21
C ALA A 365 -39.68 -29.46 -21.50
N LEU A 366 -38.72 -29.49 -22.44
CA LEU A 366 -37.97 -28.30 -22.84
C LEU A 366 -38.83 -27.23 -23.50
N ALA A 367 -39.74 -27.61 -24.40
CA ALA A 367 -40.63 -26.65 -25.06
C ALA A 367 -41.47 -25.85 -24.05
N GLN A 368 -41.86 -26.48 -22.94
CA GLN A 368 -42.54 -25.82 -21.82
C GLN A 368 -41.59 -24.95 -20.99
N LEU A 369 -40.33 -25.37 -20.81
CA LEU A 369 -39.30 -24.60 -20.10
C LEU A 369 -38.85 -23.34 -20.87
N TRP A 370 -38.80 -23.37 -22.20
CA TRP A 370 -38.33 -22.25 -23.03
C TRP A 370 -39.17 -20.98 -22.81
N THR A 371 -40.50 -21.11 -22.82
CA THR A 371 -41.43 -20.00 -22.56
C THR A 371 -41.25 -19.42 -21.15
N LEU A 372 -40.83 -20.24 -20.19
CA LEU A 372 -40.61 -19.85 -18.80
C LEU A 372 -39.26 -19.16 -18.59
N ILE A 373 -38.21 -19.60 -19.30
CA ILE A 373 -36.91 -18.93 -19.29
C ILE A 373 -37.04 -17.52 -19.84
N GLU A 374 -37.76 -17.34 -20.96
CA GLU A 374 -38.01 -16.00 -21.52
C GLU A 374 -38.77 -15.11 -20.53
N GLN A 375 -39.79 -15.64 -19.85
CA GLN A 375 -40.54 -14.89 -18.84
C GLN A 375 -39.71 -14.54 -17.60
N ALA A 376 -38.88 -15.47 -17.10
CA ALA A 376 -38.02 -15.25 -15.95
C ALA A 376 -36.89 -14.26 -16.27
N GLU A 377 -36.32 -14.33 -17.47
CA GLU A 377 -35.33 -13.36 -17.98
C GLU A 377 -35.97 -11.97 -18.11
N GLN A 378 -37.15 -11.86 -18.72
CA GLN A 378 -37.88 -10.60 -18.83
C GLN A 378 -38.24 -9.99 -17.47
N ALA A 379 -38.66 -10.81 -16.50
CA ALA A 379 -38.97 -10.34 -15.15
C ALA A 379 -37.72 -9.90 -14.38
N THR A 380 -36.59 -10.61 -14.54
CA THR A 380 -35.32 -10.27 -13.88
C THR A 380 -34.70 -8.99 -14.46
N LEU A 381 -34.97 -8.70 -15.73
CA LEU A 381 -34.42 -7.56 -16.47
C LEU A 381 -35.48 -6.47 -16.75
N ALA A 382 -36.61 -6.48 -16.03
CA ALA A 382 -37.78 -5.65 -16.35
C ALA A 382 -37.48 -4.14 -16.35
N ASP A 383 -36.56 -3.69 -15.47
CA ASP A 383 -36.21 -2.28 -15.30
C ASP A 383 -34.97 -1.86 -16.13
N PHE A 384 -34.41 -2.76 -16.95
CA PHE A 384 -33.23 -2.48 -17.78
C PHE A 384 -33.65 -2.05 -19.18
N SER A 385 -33.06 -0.98 -19.70
CA SER A 385 -33.14 -0.59 -21.11
C SER A 385 -32.39 -1.59 -22.01
N ASP A 386 -32.70 -1.59 -23.31
CA ASP A 386 -32.03 -2.48 -24.27
C ASP A 386 -30.52 -2.20 -24.38
N ASP A 387 -30.11 -0.95 -24.23
CA ASP A 387 -28.70 -0.55 -24.19
C ASP A 387 -28.00 -1.09 -22.93
N GLU A 388 -28.66 -1.03 -21.76
CA GLU A 388 -28.12 -1.57 -20.51
C GLU A 388 -27.99 -3.10 -20.56
N LYS A 389 -28.97 -3.79 -21.15
CA LYS A 389 -28.90 -5.25 -21.39
C LYS A 389 -27.74 -5.61 -22.32
N ALA A 390 -27.54 -4.84 -23.40
CA ALA A 390 -26.42 -5.06 -24.33
C ALA A 390 -25.06 -4.83 -23.65
N GLN A 391 -24.93 -3.78 -22.85
CA GLN A 391 -23.72 -3.48 -22.08
C GLN A 391 -23.41 -4.53 -21.02
N PHE A 392 -24.42 -4.96 -20.26
CA PHE A 392 -24.29 -6.01 -19.26
C PHE A 392 -23.75 -7.31 -19.88
N ASN A 393 -24.32 -7.73 -21.00
CA ASN A 393 -23.85 -8.90 -21.75
C ASN A 393 -22.41 -8.74 -22.29
N ALA A 394 -22.03 -7.54 -22.73
CA ALA A 394 -20.67 -7.25 -23.16
C ALA A 394 -19.67 -7.33 -21.99
N TYR A 395 -20.04 -6.86 -20.80
CA TYR A 395 -19.21 -6.96 -19.60
C TYR A 395 -19.03 -8.41 -19.16
N LEU A 396 -20.11 -9.21 -19.12
CA LEU A 396 -20.02 -10.63 -18.78
C LEU A 396 -19.09 -11.39 -19.73
N LYS A 397 -19.20 -11.17 -21.05
CA LYS A 397 -18.30 -11.79 -22.04
C LYS A 397 -16.83 -11.42 -21.83
N ARG A 398 -16.55 -10.15 -21.49
CA ARG A 398 -15.17 -9.68 -21.20
C ARG A 398 -14.62 -10.30 -19.92
N ILE A 399 -15.44 -10.41 -18.87
CA ILE A 399 -15.07 -11.07 -17.61
C ILE A 399 -14.75 -12.55 -17.87
N GLN A 400 -15.61 -13.28 -18.58
CA GLN A 400 -15.38 -14.67 -18.95
C GLN A 400 -14.10 -14.87 -19.77
N ALA A 401 -13.83 -13.99 -20.75
CA ALA A 401 -12.60 -14.03 -21.54
C ALA A 401 -11.35 -13.82 -20.68
N ASN A 402 -11.41 -12.91 -19.71
CA ASN A 402 -10.32 -12.67 -18.77
C ASN A 402 -10.10 -13.86 -17.83
N CYS A 403 -11.17 -14.46 -17.29
CA CYS A 403 -11.07 -15.67 -16.47
C CYS A 403 -10.45 -16.83 -17.24
N LYS A 404 -10.88 -17.08 -18.49
CA LYS A 404 -10.30 -18.12 -19.36
C LYS A 404 -8.80 -17.90 -19.58
N ARG A 405 -8.38 -16.65 -19.84
CA ARG A 405 -6.97 -16.29 -20.02
C ARG A 405 -6.13 -16.52 -18.76
N LEU A 406 -6.67 -16.17 -17.59
CA LEU A 406 -5.98 -16.37 -16.31
C LEU A 406 -5.84 -17.86 -15.95
N LEU A 407 -6.85 -18.68 -16.24
CA LEU A 407 -6.81 -20.13 -16.03
C LEU A 407 -5.84 -20.83 -16.99
N GLN A 408 -5.62 -20.29 -18.20
CA GLN A 408 -4.63 -20.78 -19.16
C GLN A 408 -3.19 -20.37 -18.83
N GLN A 409 -2.98 -19.46 -17.87
CA GLN A 409 -1.67 -18.93 -17.47
C GLN A 409 -1.15 -19.52 -16.15
N GLN A 410 -1.84 -20.51 -15.57
CA GLN A 410 -1.30 -21.28 -14.45
C GLN A 410 -0.34 -22.35 -15.00
N PRO A 411 0.86 -22.53 -14.39
CA PRO A 411 1.86 -23.50 -14.85
C PRO A 411 1.40 -24.95 -14.74
#